data_AF-A0A7Y5CBN4-F1
#
_entry.id   AF-A0A7Y5CBN4-F1
#
_cell.length_a   1.000
_cell.length_b   1.000
_cell.length_c   1.000
_cell.angle_alpha   90.00
_cell.angle_beta   90.00
_cell.angle_gamma   90.00
#
_symmetry.space_group_name_H-M   'P 1'
#
loop_
_entity.id
_entity.type
_entity.pdbx_description
1 polymer ?
#
loop_
_entity_poly.entity_id
_entity_poly.type
_entity_poly.pdbx_seq_one_letter_code
_entity_poly.pdbx_strand_id
1 'polypeptide(L)' 'MTYVGKVHNGVVVLPPEGQLPEGAEVKIEPLDSASDADPFLAALCRVAKPRPHWPEDYALNHGHYVRGEPKK' A
#
# COMPACT_ATOMS: atom_id res chain seq x y z
N MET A 1 7.83 18.91 5.69
CA MET A 1 7.74 18.44 4.30
C MET A 1 8.45 17.10 4.23
N THR A 2 7.88 16.11 3.55
CA THR A 2 8.48 14.77 3.41
C THR A 2 8.85 14.57 1.96
N TYR A 3 10.09 14.16 1.70
CA TYR A 3 10.57 13.87 0.34
C TYR A 3 10.79 12.37 0.21
N VAL A 4 10.34 11.80 -0.91
CA VAL A 4 10.56 10.39 -1.23
C VAL A 4 11.63 10.31 -2.30
N GLY A 5 12.82 9.86 -1.90
CA GLY A 5 13.92 9.59 -2.81
C GLY A 5 14.03 8.12 -3.16
N LYS A 6 14.74 7.81 -4.25
CA LYS A 6 15.10 6.43 -4.60
C LYS A 6 16.56 6.16 -4.23
N VAL A 7 16.84 4.97 -3.72
CA VAL A 7 18.21 4.54 -3.44
C VAL A 7 18.88 4.12 -4.76
N HIS A 8 19.99 4.75 -5.09
CA HIS A 8 20.88 4.36 -6.19
C HIS A 8 22.30 4.22 -5.63
N ASN A 9 22.87 3.01 -5.70
CA ASN A 9 24.22 2.70 -5.18
C ASN A 9 24.44 3.13 -3.71
N GLY A 10 23.42 2.93 -2.86
CA GLY A 10 23.50 3.31 -1.44
C GLY A 10 23.26 4.78 -1.14
N VAL A 11 23.02 5.62 -2.15
CA VAL A 11 22.70 7.04 -1.99
C VAL A 11 21.20 7.27 -2.25
N VAL A 12 20.53 7.97 -1.34
CA VAL A 12 19.13 8.41 -1.54
C VAL A 12 19.13 9.62 -2.46
N VAL A 13 18.66 9.44 -3.69
CA VAL A 13 18.52 10.53 -4.66
C VAL A 13 17.17 11.20 -4.47
N LEU A 14 17.17 12.46 -4.02
CA LEU A 14 15.96 13.27 -3.86
C LEU A 14 15.48 13.78 -5.23
N PRO A 15 14.15 13.93 -5.41
CA PRO A 15 13.60 14.50 -6.63
C PRO A 15 13.94 16.01 -6.72
N PRO A 16 13.84 16.64 -7.91
CA PRO A 16 14.27 18.03 -8.13
C PRO A 16 13.63 19.07 -7.19
N GLU A 17 12.41 18.82 -6.74
CA GLU A 17 11.65 19.61 -5.78
C GLU A 17 12.16 19.48 -4.32
N GLY A 18 13.02 18.50 -4.03
CA GLY A 18 13.61 18.21 -2.74
C GLY A 18 15.01 18.76 -2.56
N GLN A 19 15.21 20.03 -2.89
CA GLN A 19 16.50 20.71 -2.68
C GLN A 19 16.67 21.06 -1.19
N LEU A 20 17.51 20.27 -0.51
CA LEU A 20 18.00 20.57 0.82
C LEU A 20 19.36 21.27 0.72
N PRO A 21 19.68 22.20 1.64
CA PRO A 21 20.99 22.83 1.66
C PRO A 21 22.09 21.80 1.97
N GLU A 22 23.29 22.05 1.47
CA GLU A 22 24.45 21.21 1.76
C GLU A 22 24.70 21.12 3.27
N GLY A 23 24.95 19.91 3.77
CA GLY A 23 25.18 19.66 5.21
C GLY A 23 23.91 19.55 6.06
N ALA A 24 22.72 19.59 5.47
CA ALA A 24 21.48 19.37 6.21
C ALA A 24 21.42 17.94 6.81
N GLU A 25 21.17 17.85 8.12
CA GLU A 25 20.87 16.58 8.76
C GLU A 25 19.49 16.07 8.32
N VAL A 26 19.42 14.79 7.94
CA VAL A 26 18.19 14.16 7.48
C VAL A 26 17.91 12.88 8.25
N LYS A 27 16.63 12.64 8.55
CA LYS A 27 16.16 11.35 9.04
C LYS A 27 15.68 10.53 7.85
N ILE A 28 16.23 9.33 7.67
CA ILE A 28 15.80 8.39 6.64
C ILE A 28 14.83 7.40 7.27
N GLU A 29 13.62 7.33 6.72
CA GLU A 29 12.64 6.30 7.04
C GLU A 29 12.49 5.42 5.79
N PRO A 30 12.94 4.15 5.84
CA PRO A 30 12.68 3.22 4.75
C PRO A 30 11.18 3.12 4.53
N LEU A 31 10.73 3.34 3.30
CA LEU A 31 9.36 3.00 2.94
C LEU A 31 9.28 1.49 2.85
N ASP A 32 8.35 0.88 3.58
CA ASP A 32 8.04 -0.54 3.49
C ASP A 32 7.86 -0.87 2.01
N SER A 33 8.87 -1.54 1.46
CA SER A 33 8.75 -2.09 0.14
C SER A 33 7.65 -3.13 0.29
N ALA A 34 6.61 -3.07 -0.54
CA ALA A 34 5.60 -4.14 -0.61
C ALA A 34 6.22 -5.55 -0.80
N SER A 35 7.53 -5.61 -1.07
CA SER A 35 8.40 -6.79 -1.08
C SER A 35 8.60 -7.49 0.28
N ASP A 36 8.35 -6.85 1.42
CA ASP A 36 8.34 -7.51 2.74
C ASP A 36 6.91 -7.90 3.18
N ALA A 37 5.94 -7.85 2.26
CA ALA A 37 4.70 -8.56 2.49
C ALA A 37 5.03 -10.04 2.64
N ASP A 38 4.66 -10.62 3.80
CA ASP A 38 4.62 -12.06 4.03
C ASP A 38 4.31 -12.78 2.70
N PRO A 39 5.12 -13.76 2.26
CA PRO A 39 4.92 -14.46 1.00
C PRO A 39 3.47 -14.91 0.78
N PHE A 40 2.74 -15.22 1.86
CA PHE A 40 1.31 -15.50 1.85
C PHE A 40 0.47 -14.27 1.48
N LEU A 41 0.69 -13.12 2.11
CA LEU A 41 0.00 -11.86 1.80
C LEU A 41 0.32 -11.38 0.38
N ALA A 42 1.57 -11.50 -0.06
CA ALA A 42 1.95 -11.18 -1.44
C ALA A 42 1.21 -12.08 -2.45
N ALA A 43 1.11 -13.38 -2.17
CA ALA A 43 0.35 -14.30 -2.99
C ALA A 43 -1.16 -13.98 -3.00
N LEU A 44 -1.72 -13.61 -1.84
CA LEU A 44 -3.12 -13.21 -1.69
C LEU A 44 -3.43 -11.95 -2.50
N CYS A 45 -2.60 -10.91 -2.38
CA CYS A 45 -2.77 -9.65 -3.13
C CYS A 45 -2.71 -9.86 -4.64
N ARG A 46 -1.87 -10.79 -5.11
CA ARG A 46 -1.78 -11.14 -6.54
C ARG A 46 -3.06 -11.77 -7.10
N VAL A 47 -3.80 -12.54 -6.28
CA VAL A 47 -5.04 -13.20 -6.70
C VAL A 47 -6.29 -12.39 -6.36
N ALA A 48 -6.20 -11.49 -5.39
CA ALA A 48 -7.27 -10.59 -5.01
C ALA A 48 -7.64 -9.69 -6.20
N LYS A 49 -8.91 -9.71 -6.59
CA LYS A 49 -9.45 -8.82 -7.63
C LYS A 49 -10.38 -7.81 -6.96
N PRO A 50 -10.18 -6.50 -7.17
CA PRO A 50 -11.11 -5.50 -6.66
C PRO A 50 -12.48 -5.72 -7.30
N ARG A 51 -13.53 -5.59 -6.49
CA ARG A 51 -14.93 -5.72 -6.95
C ARG A 51 -15.67 -4.41 -6.67
N PRO A 52 -15.40 -3.35 -7.45
CA PRO A 52 -15.95 -2.02 -7.20
C PRO A 52 -17.48 -1.94 -7.34
N HIS A 53 -18.09 -2.93 -7.99
CA HIS A 53 -19.54 -3.04 -8.17
C HIS A 53 -20.23 -3.80 -7.05
N TRP A 54 -19.49 -4.30 -6.05
CA TRP A 54 -20.08 -5.04 -4.94
C TRP A 54 -20.59 -4.10 -3.86
N PRO A 55 -21.68 -4.47 -3.17
CA PRO A 55 -22.12 -3.77 -1.98
C PRO A 55 -21.01 -3.69 -0.92
N GLU A 56 -20.87 -2.54 -0.26
CA GLU A 56 -19.87 -2.35 0.81
C GLU A 56 -20.07 -3.34 1.97
N ASP A 57 -21.32 -3.74 2.21
CA ASP A 57 -21.71 -4.68 3.26
C ASP A 57 -21.70 -6.15 2.80
N TYR A 58 -21.19 -6.47 1.60
CA TYR A 58 -21.27 -7.82 1.03
C TYR A 58 -20.65 -8.90 1.93
N ALA A 59 -19.52 -8.59 2.59
CA ALA A 59 -18.88 -9.55 3.50
C ALA A 59 -19.74 -9.85 4.74
N LEU A 60 -20.37 -8.82 5.32
CA LEU A 60 -21.25 -8.96 6.48
C LEU A 60 -22.55 -9.67 6.12
N ASN A 61 -23.08 -9.37 4.92
CA ASN A 61 -24.37 -9.82 4.41
C ASN A 61 -24.22 -10.87 3.29
N HIS A 62 -23.18 -11.70 3.34
CA HIS A 62 -22.90 -12.70 2.29
C HIS A 62 -24.08 -13.64 2.03
N GLY A 63 -24.75 -14.12 3.09
CA GLY A 63 -25.94 -14.96 2.98
C GLY A 63 -27.12 -14.27 2.30
N HIS A 64 -27.30 -12.97 2.54
CA HIS A 64 -28.33 -12.17 1.88
C HIS A 64 -28.10 -12.11 0.37
N TYR A 65 -26.88 -11.74 -0.06
CA TYR A 65 -26.59 -11.56 -1.48
C TYR A 65 -26.46 -12.87 -2.26
N VAL A 66 -26.08 -13.97 -1.60
CA VAL A 66 -25.91 -15.27 -2.25
C VAL A 66 -27.17 -16.14 -2.20
N ARG A 67 -27.95 -16.03 -1.11
CA ARG A 67 -29.06 -16.97 -0.81
C ARG A 67 -30.39 -16.28 -0.50
N GLY A 68 -30.43 -14.96 -0.40
CA GLY A 68 -31.64 -14.21 -0.05
C GLY A 68 -32.00 -14.26 1.44
N GLU A 69 -31.05 -14.60 2.31
CA GLU A 69 -31.25 -14.52 3.77
C GLU A 69 -31.56 -13.07 4.22
N PRO A 70 -32.22 -12.86 5.37
CA PRO A 70 -32.34 -11.51 5.94
C PRO A 70 -30.97 -10.88 6.17
N LYS A 71 -30.85 -9.56 5.94
CA LYS A 71 -29.63 -8.81 6.31
C LYS A 71 -29.44 -8.84 7.83
N LYS A 72 -28.19 -8.89 8.25
CA LYS A 72 -27.77 -8.76 9.65
C LYS A 72 -27.76 -7.31 10.10
#